data_AF-A0A4Q3CC58-F1
#
_entry.id   AF-A0A4Q3CC58-F1
#
_cell.length_a   1.000
_cell.length_b   1.000
_cell.length_c   1.000
_cell.angle_alpha   90.00
_cell.angle_beta   90.00
_cell.angle_gamma   90.00
#
_symmetry.space_group_name_H-M   'P 1'
#
loop_
_entity.id
_entity.type
_entity.pdbx_description
1 polymer ?
#
loop_
_entity_poly.entity_id
_entity_poly.type
_entity_poly.pdbx_seq_one_letter_code
_entity_poly.pdbx_strand_id
1 'polypeptide(L)' 'YQAFIYENVNHGFHNDTTPRYDKTAAELAWSRTVDFFKENLK' A
#
# COMPACT_ATOMS: atom_id res chain seq x y z
N TYR A 1 10.32 -13.04 -0.95
CA TYR A 1 10.07 -11.60 -1.17
C TYR A 1 8.94 -11.45 -2.18
N GLN A 2 8.10 -10.43 -2.04
CA GLN A 2 7.02 -10.11 -2.98
C GLN A 2 7.13 -8.64 -3.38
N ALA A 3 6.73 -8.33 -4.62
CA ALA A 3 6.63 -6.97 -5.13
C ALA A 3 5.29 -6.80 -5.83
N PHE A 4 4.65 -5.67 -5.58
CA PHE A 4 3.38 -5.31 -6.20
C PHE A 4 3.52 -3.97 -6.89
N ILE A 5 3.09 -3.90 -8.15
CA ILE A 5 2.94 -2.64 -8.88
C ILE A 5 1.47 -2.26 -8.80
N TYR A 6 1.21 -1.01 -8.45
CA TYR A 6 -0.13 -0.43 -8.43
C TYR A 6 -0.26 0.40 -9.69
N GLU A 7 -1.16 -0.01 -10.59
CA GLU A 7 -1.38 0.70 -11.84
C GLU A 7 -2.12 2.03 -11.59
N ASN A 8 -1.88 3.02 -12.45
CA ASN A 8 -2.56 4.32 -12.45
C ASN A 8 -2.34 5.19 -11.20
N VAL A 9 -1.33 4.87 -10.39
CA VAL A 9 -0.93 5.71 -9.25
C VAL A 9 0.50 6.21 -9.40
N ASN A 10 0.82 7.32 -8.73
CA ASN A 10 2.17 7.89 -8.72
C ASN A 10 2.86 7.66 -7.37
N HIS A 11 4.15 8.01 -7.27
CA HIS A 11 4.87 7.97 -6.02
C HIS A 11 4.14 8.76 -4.92
N GLY A 12 4.01 8.15 -3.74
CA GLY A 12 3.30 8.74 -2.61
C GLY A 12 1.79 8.53 -2.61
N PHE A 13 1.27 7.53 -3.34
CA PHE A 13 -0.17 7.21 -3.37
C PHE A 13 -0.79 6.89 -2.01
N HIS A 14 0.03 6.55 -1.01
CA HIS A 14 -0.41 6.30 0.36
C HIS A 14 -0.49 7.57 1.24
N ASN A 15 -0.04 8.73 0.75
CA ASN A 15 -0.06 9.97 1.50
C ASN A 15 -1.37 10.74 1.26
N ASP A 16 -2.31 10.62 2.21
CA ASP A 16 -3.66 11.20 2.23
C ASP A 16 -3.70 12.73 2.35
N THR A 17 -2.59 13.38 2.66
CA THR A 17 -2.48 14.85 2.68
C THR A 17 -2.12 15.47 1.33
N THR A 18 -1.97 14.65 0.29
CA THR A 18 -1.48 15.10 -1.02
C THR A 18 -2.48 14.78 -2.15
N PRO A 19 -2.49 15.54 -3.26
CA PRO A 19 -3.34 15.24 -4.42
C PRO A 19 -3.03 13.90 -5.11
N ARG A 20 -1.96 13.21 -4.72
CA ARG A 20 -1.55 11.92 -5.28
C ARG A 20 -2.17 10.74 -4.54
N TYR A 21 -2.90 10.98 -3.46
CA TYR A 21 -3.54 9.95 -2.67
C TYR A 21 -4.50 9.12 -3.53
N ASP A 22 -4.33 7.80 -3.50
CA ASP A 22 -5.27 6.86 -4.08
C ASP A 22 -5.73 5.90 -2.97
N LYS A 23 -6.98 6.08 -2.53
CA LYS A 23 -7.55 5.33 -1.41
C LYS A 23 -7.54 3.83 -1.64
N THR A 24 -7.88 3.38 -2.84
CA THR A 24 -7.99 1.96 -3.17
C THR A 24 -6.61 1.28 -3.16
N ALA A 25 -5.61 1.90 -3.78
CA ALA A 25 -4.25 1.40 -3.77
C ALA A 25 -3.64 1.45 -2.36
N ALA A 26 -3.88 2.52 -1.60
CA ALA A 26 -3.40 2.68 -0.24
C ALA A 26 -3.96 1.61 0.70
N GLU A 27 -5.28 1.40 0.71
CA GLU A 27 -5.93 0.38 1.56
C GLU A 27 -5.48 -1.03 1.20
N LEU A 28 -5.33 -1.35 -0.10
CA LEU A 28 -4.83 -2.65 -0.56
C LEU A 28 -3.36 -2.88 -0.17
N ALA A 29 -2.51 -1.86 -0.33
CA ALA A 29 -1.12 -1.92 0.13
C ALA A 29 -1.03 -2.13 1.64
N TRP A 30 -1.80 -1.36 2.42
CA TRP A 30 -1.78 -1.46 3.87
C TRP A 30 -2.24 -2.83 4.37
N SER A 31 -3.31 -3.39 3.77
CA SER A 31 -3.78 -4.74 4.11
C SER A 31 -2.69 -5.79 3.93
N ARG A 32 -2.00 -5.79 2.76
CA ARG A 32 -0.88 -6.69 2.47
C ARG A 32 0.28 -6.51 3.46
N THR A 33 0.59 -5.27 3.83
CA THR A 33 1.64 -4.96 4.82
C THR A 33 1.32 -5.54 6.19
N VAL A 34 0.08 -5.34 6.67
CA VAL A 34 -0.36 -5.88 7.96
C VAL A 34 -0.37 -7.40 7.95
N ASP A 35 -0.82 -8.03 6.87
CA ASP A 35 -0.82 -9.50 6.75
C ASP A 35 0.60 -10.06 6.71
N PHE A 36 1.51 -9.41 5.98
CA PHE A 36 2.93 -9.77 6.02
C PHE A 36 3.50 -9.72 7.45
N PHE A 37 3.16 -8.68 8.24
CA PHE A 37 3.60 -8.61 9.63
C PHE A 37 3.00 -9.71 10.50
N LYS A 38 1.71 -10.02 10.36
CA LYS A 38 1.06 -11.13 11.09
C LYS A 38 1.68 -12.49 10.79
N GLU A 39 2.19 -12.70 9.58
CA GLU A 39 2.83 -13.95 9.17
C GLU A 39 4.25 -14.09 9.73
N ASN A 40 4.99 -12.98 9.86
CA ASN A 40 6.44 -13.03 10.07
C ASN A 40 6.91 -12.52 11.45
N LEU A 41 6.08 -11.76 12.19
CA LEU A 41 6.46 -11.08 13.44
C LEU A 41 5.62 -11.49 14.65
N LYS A 42 4.98 -12.67 14.62
CA LYS A 42 4.29 -13.24 15.79
C LYS A 42 5.26 -13.73 16.86
#